data_AF-A0A6A5KHS3-F1
#
_entry.id   AF-A0A6A5KHS3-F1
#
_cell.length_a   1.000
_cell.length_b   1.000
_cell.length_c   1.000
_cell.angle_alpha   90.00
_cell.angle_beta   90.00
_cell.angle_gamma   90.00
#
_symmetry.space_group_name_H-M   'P 1'
#
loop_
_entity.id
_entity.type
_entity.pdbx_description
1 polymer ?
#
loop_
_entity_poly.entity_id
_entity_poly.type
_entity_poly.pdbx_seq_one_letter_code
_entity_poly.pdbx_strand_id
1 'polypeptide(L)'
;MHPHLHTPEVQQSCAEVVAALEECHARGFLWKVTGNCTEAKHQVNMCLRGLRLERTRQNREAAKEKRERIKKVWQELDDNK
;
A
#
# COMPACT_ATOMS: atom_id res chain seq x y z
N MET A 1 -15.36 8.86 6.26
CA MET A 1 -14.98 7.45 6.52
C MET A 1 -14.33 6.92 5.27
N HIS A 2 -13.09 6.44 5.36
CA HIS A 2 -12.36 5.88 4.22
C HIS A 2 -12.23 4.37 4.46
N PRO A 3 -13.15 3.53 3.94
CA PRO A 3 -13.17 2.09 4.22
C PRO A 3 -11.82 1.40 3.94
N HIS A 4 -11.09 1.90 2.95
CA HIS A 4 -9.77 1.40 2.57
C HIS A 4 -8.67 1.61 3.61
N LEU A 5 -8.87 2.48 4.61
CA LEU A 5 -7.89 2.70 5.67
C LEU A 5 -7.93 1.62 6.77
N HIS A 6 -9.04 0.90 6.91
CA HIS A 6 -9.20 -0.11 7.98
C HIS A 6 -8.67 -1.50 7.61
N THR A 7 -7.82 -1.60 6.59
CA THR A 7 -7.18 -2.87 6.26
C THR A 7 -6.06 -3.16 7.27
N PRO A 8 -5.80 -4.44 7.63
CA PRO A 8 -4.76 -4.77 8.61
C PRO A 8 -3.38 -4.19 8.29
N GLU A 9 -3.01 -4.18 7.01
CA GLU A 9 -1.75 -3.61 6.52
C GLU A 9 -1.66 -2.11 6.83
N VAL A 10 -2.70 -1.34 6.48
CA VAL A 10 -2.73 0.11 6.72
C VAL A 10 -2.77 0.41 8.23
N GLN A 11 -3.50 -0.37 9.02
CA GLN A 11 -3.54 -0.21 10.47
C GLN A 11 -2.20 -0.52 11.14
N GLN A 12 -1.37 -1.40 10.57
CA GLN A 12 -0.05 -1.71 11.11
C GLN A 12 0.99 -0.65 10.74
N SER A 13 0.94 -0.10 9.52
CA SER A 13 2.02 0.75 9.00
C SER A 13 1.68 2.24 8.92
N CYS A 14 0.41 2.62 8.93
CA CYS A 14 -0.06 3.99 8.73
C CYS A 14 -1.02 4.47 9.82
N ALA A 15 -1.17 3.76 10.94
CA ALA A 15 -2.11 4.14 12.00
C ALA A 15 -1.93 5.57 12.50
N GLU A 16 -0.70 6.03 12.68
CA GLU A 16 -0.40 7.36 13.21
C GLU A 16 -0.91 8.48 12.30
N VAL A 17 -0.63 8.39 10.99
CA VAL A 17 -1.08 9.40 10.02
C VAL A 17 -2.59 9.33 9.79
N VAL A 18 -3.19 8.14 9.90
CA VAL A 18 -4.65 7.97 9.85
C VAL A 18 -5.31 8.60 11.07
N ALA A 19 -4.76 8.38 12.27
CA ALA A 19 -5.25 8.99 13.51
C ALA A 19 -5.18 10.53 13.46
N ALA A 20 -4.09 11.09 12.92
CA ALA A 20 -3.96 12.55 12.73
C ALA A 20 -5.03 13.12 11.80
N LEU A 21 -5.37 12.41 10.72
CA LEU A 21 -6.46 12.80 9.81
C LEU A 21 -7.83 12.68 10.49
N GLU A 22 -8.05 11.63 11.28
CA GLU A 22 -9.28 11.45 12.06
C GLU A 22 -9.46 12.53 13.12
N GLU A 23 -8.41 12.91 13.82
CA GLU A 23 -8.43 14.02 14.78
C GLU A 23 -8.80 15.34 14.08
N CYS A 24 -8.21 15.63 12.92
CA CYS A 24 -8.57 16.82 12.15
C CYS A 24 -10.04 16.78 11.71
N HIS A 25 -10.52 15.60 11.30
CA HIS A 25 -11.92 15.40 10.94
C HIS A 25 -12.88 15.50 12.15
N ALA A 26 -12.43 15.20 13.37
CA ALA A 26 -13.23 15.34 14.58
C ALA A 26 -13.54 16.81 14.92
N ARG A 27 -12.77 17.77 14.38
CA ARG A 27 -12.98 19.22 14.56
C ARG A 27 -14.25 19.76 13.89
N GLY A 28 -14.87 18.97 13.01
CA GLY A 28 -16.18 19.27 12.42
C GLY A 28 -16.17 19.32 10.90
N PHE A 29 -17.38 19.42 10.32
CA PHE A 29 -17.58 19.33 8.87
C PHE A 29 -16.86 20.44 8.09
N LEU A 30 -16.90 21.68 8.58
CA LEU A 30 -16.26 22.82 7.91
C LEU A 30 -14.77 22.60 7.72
N TRP A 31 -14.06 22.10 8.73
CA TRP A 31 -12.64 21.78 8.64
C TRP A 31 -12.30 20.77 7.53
N LYS A 32 -13.20 19.81 7.29
CA LYS A 32 -13.03 18.79 6.24
C LYS A 32 -13.13 19.40 4.84
N VAL A 33 -14.07 20.32 4.65
CA VAL A 33 -14.42 20.86 3.32
C VAL A 33 -13.65 22.11 2.94
N THR A 34 -13.18 22.90 3.92
CA THR A 34 -12.40 24.13 3.67
C THR A 34 -10.90 23.86 3.45
N GLY A 35 -10.48 22.59 3.46
CA GLY A 35 -9.08 22.21 3.22
C GLY A 35 -8.17 22.32 4.45
N ASN A 36 -8.71 22.56 5.64
CA ASN A 36 -7.91 22.65 6.87
C ASN A 36 -7.22 21.34 7.28
N CYS A 37 -7.66 20.19 6.72
CA CYS A 37 -7.05 18.88 6.96
C CYS A 37 -6.11 18.41 5.83
N THR A 38 -5.69 19.30 4.92
CA THR A 38 -4.91 18.92 3.72
C THR A 38 -3.56 18.32 4.07
N GLU A 39 -2.86 18.85 5.08
CA GLU A 39 -1.56 18.34 5.50
C GLU A 39 -1.66 16.91 6.05
N ALA A 40 -2.57 16.67 7.00
CA ALA A 40 -2.82 15.33 7.53
C ALA A 40 -3.22 14.34 6.42
N LYS A 41 -4.06 14.80 5.47
CA LYS A 41 -4.42 13.99 4.29
C LYS A 41 -3.21 13.67 3.41
N HIS A 42 -2.30 14.63 3.21
CA HIS A 42 -1.08 14.42 2.44
C HIS A 42 -0.18 13.36 3.09
N GLN A 43 -0.03 13.39 4.41
CA GLN A 43 0.74 12.39 5.14
C GLN A 43 0.17 10.97 4.97
N VAL A 44 -1.16 10.82 5.06
CA VAL A 44 -1.84 9.54 4.76
C VAL A 44 -1.52 9.09 3.33
N ASN A 45 -1.63 9.99 2.34
CA ASN A 45 -1.34 9.66 0.95
C ASN A 45 0.11 9.18 0.75
N MET A 46 1.07 9.82 1.41
CA MET A 46 2.48 9.44 1.33
C MET A 46 2.75 8.08 1.97
N CYS A 47 2.10 7.77 3.09
CA CYS A 47 2.20 6.44 3.71
C CYS A 47 1.63 5.35 2.79
N LEU A 48 0.41 5.55 2.25
CA LEU A 48 -0.22 4.60 1.34
C LEU A 48 0.58 4.41 0.05
N ARG A 49 1.23 5.46 -0.44
CA ARG A 49 2.14 5.37 -1.59
C ARG A 49 3.33 4.47 -1.27
N GLY A 50 3.90 4.58 -0.07
CA GLY A 50 4.97 3.69 0.40
C GLY A 50 4.55 2.22 0.36
N LEU A 51 3.39 1.90 0.93
CA LEU A 51 2.85 0.53 0.90
C LEU A 51 2.64 0.00 -0.52
N ARG A 52 2.10 0.84 -1.41
CA ARG A 52 1.91 0.45 -2.81
C ARG A 52 3.25 0.11 -3.49
N LEU A 53 4.29 0.89 -3.24
CA LEU A 53 5.63 0.63 -3.78
C LEU A 53 6.21 -0.66 -3.22
N GLU A 54 6.05 -0.91 -1.93
CA GLU A 54 6.55 -2.13 -1.29
C GLU A 54 5.85 -3.38 -1.84
N ARG A 55 4.53 -3.36 -1.97
CA ARG A 55 3.78 -4.45 -2.62
C ARG A 55 4.20 -4.66 -4.07
N THR A 56 4.46 -3.56 -4.79
CA THR A 56 4.95 -3.63 -6.18
C THR A 56 6.33 -4.29 -6.25
N ARG A 57 7.23 -3.99 -5.29
CA ARG A 57 8.55 -4.61 -5.16
C ARG A 57 8.43 -6.11 -4.91
N GLN A 58 7.64 -6.51 -3.90
CA GLN A 58 7.42 -7.92 -3.55
C GLN A 58 6.82 -8.71 -4.72
N ASN A 59 5.80 -8.17 -5.39
CA ASN A 59 5.19 -8.80 -6.55
C ASN A 59 6.20 -8.96 -7.70
N ARG A 60 7.09 -7.98 -7.89
CA ARG A 60 8.14 -8.06 -8.91
C ARG A 60 9.16 -9.15 -8.59
N GLU A 61 9.55 -9.29 -7.32
CA GLU A 61 10.46 -10.34 -6.86
C GLU A 61 9.84 -11.73 -7.02
N ALA A 62 8.62 -11.94 -6.52
CA ALA A 62 7.90 -13.20 -6.68
C ALA A 62 7.68 -13.56 -8.17
N ALA A 63 7.43 -12.58 -9.03
CA ALA A 63 7.31 -12.80 -10.47
C ALA A 63 8.64 -13.23 -11.12
N LYS A 64 9.78 -12.70 -10.67
CA LYS A 64 11.10 -13.14 -11.15
C LYS A 64 11.38 -14.58 -10.73
N GLU A 65 11.18 -14.91 -9.46
CA GLU A 65 11.38 -16.28 -8.94
C GLU A 65 10.50 -17.28 -9.69
N LYS A 66 9.22 -16.94 -9.90
CA LYS A 66 8.31 -17.78 -10.67
C LYS A 66 8.79 -17.98 -12.12
N ARG A 67 9.29 -16.92 -12.77
CA ARG A 67 9.84 -17.02 -14.14
C ARG A 67 11.08 -17.90 -14.19
N GLU A 68 11.99 -17.77 -13.23
CA GLU A 68 13.20 -18.59 -13.14
C GLU A 68 12.86 -20.06 -12.92
N ARG A 69 11.91 -20.36 -12.02
CA ARG A 69 11.42 -21.72 -11.80
C ARG A 69 10.81 -22.31 -13.07
N ILE A 70 9.94 -21.56 -13.76
CA ILE A 70 9.33 -22.00 -15.01
C ILE A 70 10.41 -22.26 -16.07
N LYS A 71 11.39 -21.37 -16.20
CA LYS A 71 12.50 -21.55 -17.15
C LYS A 71 13.28 -22.83 -16.88
N LYS A 72 13.62 -23.13 -15.61
CA LYS A 72 14.32 -24.37 -15.24
C LYS A 72 13.51 -25.61 -15.62
N VAL A 73 12.20 -25.62 -15.30
CA VAL A 73 11.32 -26.74 -15.66
C VAL A 73 11.25 -26.96 -17.18
N TRP A 74 11.16 -25.88 -17.98
CA TRP A 74 11.18 -26.03 -19.44
C TRP A 74 12.51 -26.55 -19.97
N GLN A 75 13.65 -26.09 -19.42
CA GLN A 75 14.97 -26.60 -19.79
C GLN A 75 15.12 -28.09 -19.47
N GLU A 76 14.69 -28.52 -18.29
CA GLU A 76 14.70 -29.94 -17.91
C GLU A 76 13.85 -30.80 -18.87
N LEU A 77 12.69 -30.30 -19.31
CA LEU A 77 11.85 -31.02 -20.27
C LEU A 77 12.47 -31.11 -21.66
N ASP A 78 13.15 -30.05 -22.11
CA ASP A 78 13.85 -30.02 -23.41
C ASP A 78 15.08 -30.93 -23.41
N ASP A 79 15.83 -30.99 -22.30
CA ASP A 79 17.05 -31.81 -22.16
C ASP A 79 16.76 -33.33 -22.03
N ASN A 80 15.56 -33.71 -21.58
CA ASN A 80 15.13 -35.11 -21.46
C ASN A 80 14.40 -35.64 -22.71
N LYS A 81 14.50 -34.95 -23.85
CA LYS A 81 13.87 -35.31 -25.12
C LYS A 81 14.82 -36.03 -26.06
#